data_AF-A0A428SIE3-F1
#
_entry.id   AF-A0A428SIE3-F1
#
_cell.length_a   1.000
_cell.length_b   1.000
_cell.length_c   1.000
_cell.angle_alpha   90.00
_cell.angle_beta   90.00
_cell.angle_gamma   90.00
#
_symmetry.space_group_name_H-M   'P 1'
#
loop_
_entity.id
_entity.type
_entity.pdbx_description
1 polymer ?
#
loop_
_entity_poly.entity_id
_entity_poly.type
_entity_poly.pdbx_seq_one_letter_code
_entity_poly.pdbx_strand_id
1 'polypeptide(L)'
;MYFWTLVLVDLVWQRYKELKTPGQAVFSPHQQTPLHLLHHSHLQHFNIFSTFPHYRIAPTAKMKFSITIVAALLSATGMAAPANEVSMMAASPQWTIQTLNRVCDKPDATCTWNFKINTGSGAATACKYVVKSTKTTKASKANGGPATCGDFTITSGWSGQFGADKGFTTLSVVSKSKKQIIYPAYTDQQLAGGKVVKPDQAYAPASLP
;
A
#
# COMPACT_ATOMS: atom_id res chain seq x y z
N MET A 1 23.16 0.85 0.68
CA MET A 1 22.41 0.70 -0.59
C MET A 1 21.08 -0.08 -0.47
N TYR A 2 20.62 -0.44 0.74
CA TYR A 2 19.35 -1.18 0.96
C TYR A 2 18.22 -0.33 1.57
N PHE A 3 18.54 0.89 2.04
CA PHE A 3 17.59 1.78 2.71
C PHE A 3 16.71 2.58 1.73
N TRP A 4 17.26 2.94 0.56
CA TRP A 4 16.54 3.74 -0.43
C TRP A 4 15.42 2.97 -1.13
N THR A 5 15.58 1.65 -1.32
CA THR A 5 14.55 0.80 -1.95
C THR A 5 13.32 0.57 -1.06
N LEU A 6 13.49 0.48 0.27
CA LEU A 6 12.36 0.33 1.19
C LEU A 6 11.52 1.62 1.27
N VAL A 7 12.20 2.77 1.37
CA VAL A 7 11.54 4.09 1.43
C VAL A 7 10.72 4.39 0.16
N LEU A 8 11.23 3.99 -1.01
CA LEU A 8 10.49 4.16 -2.28
C LEU A 8 9.25 3.27 -2.37
N VAL A 9 9.30 2.03 -1.84
CA VAL A 9 8.14 1.13 -1.80
C VAL A 9 7.05 1.68 -0.87
N ASP A 10 7.43 2.21 0.30
CA ASP A 10 6.49 2.84 1.23
C ASP A 10 5.84 4.11 0.65
N LEU A 11 6.62 4.97 -0.04
CA LEU A 11 6.11 6.19 -0.68
C LEU A 11 5.14 5.92 -1.84
N VAL A 12 5.43 4.91 -2.66
CA VAL A 12 4.54 4.50 -3.76
C VAL A 12 3.23 3.90 -3.22
N TRP A 13 3.31 3.12 -2.14
CA TRP A 13 2.12 2.55 -1.49
C TRP A 13 1.26 3.61 -0.78
N GLN A 14 1.89 4.59 -0.12
CA GLN A 14 1.20 5.74 0.48
C GLN A 14 0.41 6.52 -0.57
N ARG A 15 1.02 6.85 -1.71
CA ARG A 15 0.35 7.56 -2.82
C ARG A 15 -0.79 6.75 -3.45
N TYR A 16 -0.69 5.43 -3.51
CA TYR A 16 -1.77 4.56 -3.99
C TYR A 16 -3.01 4.60 -3.08
N LYS A 17 -2.82 4.70 -1.74
CA LYS A 17 -3.95 4.82 -0.79
C LYS A 17 -4.66 6.17 -0.88
N GLU A 18 -3.93 7.26 -1.05
CA GLU A 18 -4.47 8.61 -1.19
C GLU A 18 -5.40 8.74 -2.40
N LEU A 19 -5.04 8.12 -3.53
CA LEU A 19 -5.84 8.17 -4.76
C LEU A 19 -7.16 7.37 -4.70
N LYS A 20 -7.33 6.49 -3.70
CA LYS A 20 -8.48 5.58 -3.62
C LYS A 20 -9.48 5.93 -2.52
N THR A 21 -9.17 6.90 -1.67
CA THR A 21 -10.01 7.25 -0.51
C THR A 21 -10.60 8.65 -0.70
N PRO A 22 -11.87 8.80 -1.11
CA PRO A 22 -12.52 10.10 -1.09
C PRO A 22 -12.72 10.56 0.35
N GLY A 23 -11.92 11.57 0.74
CA GLY A 23 -12.21 12.53 1.81
C GLY A 23 -12.58 11.97 3.17
N GLN A 24 -11.58 11.60 3.97
CA GLN A 24 -11.66 11.75 5.44
C GLN A 24 -10.29 12.13 5.99
N ALA A 25 -10.05 13.44 6.12
CA ALA A 25 -9.01 13.96 6.99
C ALA A 25 -9.44 13.71 8.44
N VAL A 26 -8.84 12.71 9.08
CA VAL A 26 -8.85 12.60 10.55
C VAL A 26 -7.40 12.63 11.00
N PHE A 27 -6.96 13.82 11.39
CA PHE A 27 -5.76 14.00 12.20
C PHE A 27 -5.99 13.31 13.56
N SER A 28 -5.12 12.36 13.91
CA SER A 28 -5.07 11.79 15.25
C SER A 28 -3.61 11.78 15.72
N PRO A 29 -3.19 12.67 16.62
CA PRO A 29 -1.86 12.61 17.21
C PRO A 29 -1.82 11.50 18.27
N HIS A 30 -0.97 10.49 18.05
CA HIS A 30 -0.69 9.45 19.02
C HIS A 30 0.27 10.00 20.08
N GLN A 31 -0.25 10.34 21.25
CA GLN A 31 0.54 10.68 22.44
C GLN A 31 0.99 9.38 23.12
N GLN A 32 2.22 9.39 23.63
CA GLN A 32 2.90 8.27 24.27
C GLN A 32 2.35 7.98 25.67
N THR A 33 2.30 6.70 26.03
CA THR A 33 2.37 6.17 27.41
C THR A 33 3.55 5.20 27.43
N PRO A 34 4.27 4.93 28.56
CA PRO A 34 3.64 4.60 29.86
C PRO A 34 4.47 4.93 31.14
N LEU A 35 3.84 4.80 32.31
CA LEU A 35 4.31 4.14 33.57
C LEU A 35 3.68 4.78 34.81
N HIS A 36 2.85 4.04 35.56
CA HIS A 36 3.17 3.64 36.94
C HIS A 36 2.13 2.68 37.54
N LEU A 37 2.65 1.73 38.33
CA LEU A 37 2.01 0.83 39.28
C LEU A 37 1.03 1.55 40.24
N LEU A 38 -0.06 0.88 40.66
CA LEU A 38 -0.25 0.42 42.05
C LEU A 38 -1.60 -0.31 42.28
N HIS A 39 -1.52 -1.25 43.21
CA HIS A 39 -2.58 -2.02 43.88
C HIS A 39 -3.81 -1.21 44.33
N HIS A 40 -5.02 -1.76 44.22
CA HIS A 40 -5.77 -2.34 45.36
C HIS A 40 -7.20 -2.76 44.98
N SER A 41 -7.62 -3.85 45.60
CA SER A 41 -8.94 -4.46 45.64
C SER A 41 -9.94 -3.68 46.50
N HIS A 42 -11.18 -3.51 46.03
CA HIS A 42 -12.39 -3.70 46.86
C HIS A 42 -13.68 -3.71 46.01
N LEU A 43 -14.50 -4.73 46.21
CA LEU A 43 -15.94 -4.75 45.93
C LEU A 43 -16.62 -3.63 46.72
N GLN A 44 -17.65 -2.96 46.17
CA GLN A 44 -18.96 -2.74 46.79
C GLN A 44 -20.05 -2.40 45.75
N HIS A 45 -21.19 -3.07 45.88
CA HIS A 45 -22.47 -2.76 45.21
C HIS A 45 -23.07 -1.45 45.75
N PHE A 46 -23.63 -0.61 44.88
CA PHE A 46 -24.72 0.30 45.24
C PHE A 46 -25.62 0.56 44.02
N ASN A 47 -26.86 0.07 44.09
CA ASN A 47 -28.00 0.62 43.35
C ASN A 47 -28.37 1.97 43.99
N ILE A 48 -28.91 2.92 43.23
CA ILE A 48 -30.09 3.73 43.58
C ILE A 48 -30.54 4.59 42.39
N PHE A 49 -31.87 4.58 42.24
CA PHE A 49 -32.78 5.42 41.48
C PHE A 49 -32.48 6.92 41.38
N SER A 50 -33.03 7.52 40.31
CA SER A 50 -33.95 8.69 40.31
C SER A 50 -33.54 9.95 39.52
N THR A 51 -34.52 10.36 38.69
CA THR A 51 -34.95 11.72 38.32
C THR A 51 -34.14 12.53 37.30
N PHE A 52 -34.78 12.70 36.14
CA PHE A 52 -34.56 13.74 35.15
C PHE A 52 -34.85 15.15 35.71
N PRO A 53 -34.09 16.16 35.28
CA PRO A 53 -34.66 17.48 35.09
C PRO A 53 -34.46 18.02 33.66
N HIS A 54 -35.61 18.47 33.14
CA HIS A 54 -35.88 19.42 32.08
C HIS A 54 -34.75 20.39 31.68
N TYR A 55 -34.32 20.30 30.41
CA TYR A 55 -33.54 21.33 29.75
C TYR A 55 -34.47 22.44 29.24
N ARG A 56 -34.31 23.67 29.77
CA ARG A 56 -34.97 24.88 29.25
C ARG A 56 -34.20 25.41 28.04
N ILE A 57 -34.92 25.65 26.95
CA ILE A 57 -34.46 26.40 25.78
C ILE A 57 -34.49 27.89 26.12
N ALA A 58 -33.41 28.62 25.85
CA ALA A 58 -33.33 30.08 25.91
C ALA A 58 -32.75 30.65 24.59
N PRO A 59 -33.06 31.91 24.24
CA PRO A 59 -33.23 32.32 22.85
C PRO A 59 -32.00 32.95 22.19
N THR A 60 -32.08 32.96 20.87
CA THR A 60 -31.26 33.58 19.83
C THR A 60 -30.65 34.95 20.18
N ALA A 61 -29.32 35.03 20.15
CA ALA A 61 -28.60 36.30 20.09
C ALA A 61 -28.19 36.61 18.64
N LYS A 62 -28.66 37.75 18.12
CA LYS A 62 -28.38 38.28 16.79
C LYS A 62 -26.93 38.79 16.74
N MET A 63 -26.09 38.20 15.89
CA MET A 63 -24.73 38.68 15.63
C MET A 63 -24.76 39.75 14.54
N LYS A 64 -24.38 40.99 14.90
CA LYS A 64 -24.18 42.10 13.97
C LYS A 64 -22.74 42.03 13.44
N PHE A 65 -22.57 41.77 12.15
CA PHE A 65 -21.26 41.76 11.51
C PHE A 65 -20.86 43.19 11.13
N SER A 66 -20.01 43.81 11.96
CA SER A 66 -19.30 45.03 11.60
C SER A 66 -18.07 44.67 10.76
N ILE A 67 -18.11 45.04 9.48
CA ILE A 67 -17.03 44.88 8.52
C ILE A 67 -16.09 46.07 8.69
N THR A 68 -14.87 45.83 9.17
CA THR A 68 -13.78 46.81 9.13
C THR A 68 -12.65 46.24 8.27
N ILE A 69 -12.47 46.85 7.10
CA ILE A 69 -11.40 46.59 6.14
C ILE A 69 -10.13 47.25 6.68
N VAL A 70 -9.06 46.49 6.87
CA VAL A 70 -7.69 47.02 6.96
C VAL A 70 -6.88 46.37 5.84
N ALA A 71 -6.42 47.21 4.92
CA ALA A 71 -5.64 46.84 3.75
C ALA A 71 -4.13 46.91 4.02
N ALA A 72 -3.44 45.89 3.51
CA ALA A 72 -2.05 45.83 3.02
C ALA A 72 -0.88 46.05 4.02
N LEU A 73 0.15 45.19 3.93
CA LEU A 73 1.47 45.52 3.36
C LEU A 73 2.37 44.25 3.25
N LEU A 74 2.91 44.07 2.03
CA LEU A 74 4.14 43.39 1.60
C LEU A 74 4.28 41.86 1.72
N SER A 75 3.77 41.20 0.67
CA SER A 75 4.42 40.15 -0.12
C SER A 75 5.88 39.79 0.20
N ALA A 76 6.06 38.66 0.88
CA ALA A 76 7.16 37.74 0.59
C ALA A 76 6.59 36.61 -0.26
N THR A 77 6.49 36.82 -1.57
CA THR A 77 6.37 35.70 -2.51
C THR A 77 7.71 34.99 -2.51
N GLY A 78 7.93 34.12 -1.52
CA GLY A 78 8.86 33.02 -1.69
C GLY A 78 8.31 32.21 -2.86
N MET A 79 8.79 32.49 -4.07
CA MET A 79 8.61 31.58 -5.19
C MET A 79 9.34 30.30 -4.78
N ALA A 80 8.60 29.36 -4.20
CA ALA A 80 9.00 27.98 -4.29
C ALA A 80 9.10 27.72 -5.81
N ALA A 81 10.33 27.68 -6.32
CA ALA A 81 10.58 27.25 -7.67
C ALA A 81 9.84 25.93 -7.88
N PRO A 82 9.14 25.72 -9.00
CA PRO A 82 8.54 24.42 -9.27
C PRO A 82 9.68 23.40 -9.15
N ALA A 83 9.59 22.48 -8.20
CA ALA A 83 10.44 21.31 -8.26
C ALA A 83 10.20 20.72 -9.65
N ASN A 84 11.26 20.53 -10.44
CA ASN A 84 11.15 19.71 -11.64
C ASN A 84 10.62 18.35 -11.16
N GLU A 85 9.32 18.12 -11.30
CA GLU A 85 8.70 16.86 -10.96
C GLU A 85 9.17 15.84 -11.99
N VAL A 86 10.28 15.18 -11.67
CA VAL A 86 10.74 14.05 -12.47
C VAL A 86 9.78 12.90 -12.20
N SER A 87 8.74 12.82 -13.02
CA SER A 87 7.85 11.66 -13.02
C SER A 87 8.66 10.43 -13.42
N MET A 88 8.82 9.51 -12.47
CA MET A 88 9.45 8.21 -12.72
C MET A 88 8.52 7.28 -13.51
N MET A 89 7.26 7.66 -13.75
CA MET A 89 6.32 6.89 -14.57
C MET A 89 6.71 6.98 -16.05
N ALA A 90 6.80 5.83 -16.70
CA ALA A 90 7.04 5.78 -18.13
C ALA A 90 5.78 6.23 -18.89
N ALA A 91 5.97 7.02 -19.95
CA ALA A 91 4.91 7.38 -20.89
C ALA A 91 4.62 6.24 -21.88
N SER A 92 4.44 5.02 -21.37
CA SER A 92 4.12 3.81 -22.14
C SER A 92 2.79 3.20 -21.67
N PRO A 93 2.15 2.34 -22.49
CA PRO A 93 0.92 1.66 -22.10
C PRO A 93 1.09 0.89 -20.79
N GLN A 94 0.00 0.75 -20.03
CA GLN A 94 0.00 -0.11 -18.85
C GLN A 94 0.32 -1.54 -19.24
N TRP A 95 1.11 -2.20 -18.40
CA TRP A 95 1.41 -3.61 -18.54
C TRP A 95 0.37 -4.42 -17.78
N THR A 96 -0.20 -5.42 -18.43
CA THR A 96 -1.16 -6.33 -17.83
C THR A 96 -0.49 -7.65 -17.50
N ILE A 97 -0.61 -8.07 -16.24
CA ILE A 97 -0.27 -9.44 -15.83
C ILE A 97 -1.52 -10.29 -16.03
N GLN A 98 -1.42 -11.23 -16.96
CA GLN A 98 -2.55 -12.03 -17.42
C GLN A 98 -2.50 -13.44 -16.85
N THR A 99 -3.68 -13.98 -16.51
CA THR A 99 -3.89 -15.39 -16.16
C THR A 99 -3.02 -15.89 -15.00
N LEU A 100 -2.66 -14.99 -14.07
CA LEU A 100 -1.72 -15.31 -13.00
C LEU A 100 -2.29 -16.37 -12.06
N ASN A 101 -1.51 -17.41 -11.79
CA ASN A 101 -1.74 -18.34 -10.70
C ASN A 101 -0.44 -18.67 -9.98
N ARG A 102 -0.55 -19.06 -8.70
CA ARG A 102 0.55 -19.61 -7.91
C ARG A 102 0.14 -20.96 -7.35
N VAL A 103 0.86 -22.01 -7.74
CA VAL A 103 0.64 -23.37 -7.24
C VAL A 103 1.83 -23.78 -6.40
N CYS A 104 1.60 -24.03 -5.12
CA CYS A 104 2.61 -24.55 -4.21
C CYS A 104 2.42 -26.06 -4.04
N ASP A 105 3.52 -26.79 -3.90
CA ASP A 105 3.47 -28.19 -3.53
C ASP A 105 2.96 -28.38 -2.10
N LYS A 106 2.50 -29.59 -1.78
CA LYS A 106 1.93 -29.91 -0.45
C LYS A 106 2.85 -29.54 0.74
N PRO A 107 4.19 -29.74 0.69
CA PRO A 107 5.07 -29.32 1.79
C PRO A 107 5.36 -27.80 1.83
N ASP A 108 4.91 -27.06 0.82
CA ASP A 108 5.25 -25.64 0.59
C ASP A 108 6.78 -25.42 0.51
N ALA A 109 7.44 -26.35 -0.19
CA ALA A 109 8.85 -26.33 -0.50
C ALA A 109 9.12 -25.65 -1.85
N THR A 110 8.15 -25.68 -2.76
CA THR A 110 8.22 -25.03 -4.07
C THR A 110 6.87 -24.44 -4.47
N CYS A 111 6.87 -23.15 -4.84
CA CYS A 111 5.74 -22.48 -5.47
C CYS A 111 6.06 -22.10 -6.91
N THR A 112 5.27 -22.60 -7.85
CA THR A 112 5.33 -22.23 -9.27
C THR A 112 4.30 -21.15 -9.57
N TRP A 113 4.78 -20.04 -10.09
CA TRP A 113 4.00 -18.94 -10.60
C TRP A 113 3.91 -19.03 -12.12
N ASN A 114 2.69 -19.01 -12.66
CA ASN A 114 2.44 -19.00 -14.09
C ASN A 114 1.63 -17.77 -14.43
N PHE A 115 2.11 -16.96 -15.37
CA PHE A 115 1.42 -15.76 -15.84
C PHE A 115 1.93 -15.36 -17.22
N LYS A 116 1.26 -14.39 -17.85
CA LYS A 116 1.77 -13.74 -19.07
C LYS A 116 1.93 -12.25 -18.84
N ILE A 117 2.94 -11.65 -19.45
CA ILE A 117 3.22 -10.22 -19.38
C ILE A 117 2.82 -9.62 -20.73
N ASN A 118 1.77 -8.80 -20.73
CA ASN A 118 1.35 -8.04 -21.90
C ASN A 118 1.72 -6.57 -21.69
N THR A 119 2.57 -6.01 -22.54
CA THR A 119 3.04 -4.62 -22.40
C THR A 119 2.19 -3.59 -23.15
N GLY A 120 0.98 -3.96 -23.56
CA GLY A 120 0.08 -3.14 -24.37
C GLY A 120 0.44 -3.11 -25.86
N SER A 121 1.54 -3.76 -26.25
CA SER A 121 1.94 -3.97 -27.64
C SER A 121 2.51 -5.38 -27.83
N GLY A 122 2.24 -5.97 -28.99
CA GLY A 122 2.74 -7.30 -29.37
C GLY A 122 2.08 -8.46 -28.61
N ALA A 123 2.68 -9.65 -28.75
CA ALA A 123 2.22 -10.85 -28.07
C ALA A 123 2.64 -10.87 -26.60
N ALA A 124 1.75 -11.35 -25.73
CA ALA A 124 2.05 -11.49 -24.31
C ALA A 124 3.15 -12.55 -24.09
N THR A 125 4.16 -12.22 -23.29
CA THR A 125 5.26 -13.14 -22.96
C THR A 125 4.86 -14.06 -21.81
N ALA A 126 4.82 -15.37 -22.05
CA ALA A 126 4.55 -16.33 -21.00
C ALA A 126 5.74 -16.44 -20.03
N CYS A 127 5.46 -16.53 -18.74
CA CYS A 127 6.45 -16.63 -17.69
C CYS A 127 6.11 -17.74 -16.70
N LYS A 128 7.07 -18.63 -16.48
CA LYS A 128 7.05 -19.64 -15.44
C LYS A 128 8.16 -19.31 -14.44
N TYR A 129 7.76 -18.83 -13.27
CA TYR A 129 8.65 -18.37 -12.22
C TYR A 129 8.54 -19.30 -11.01
N VAL A 130 9.66 -19.82 -10.50
CA VAL A 130 9.67 -20.79 -9.40
C VAL A 130 10.35 -20.20 -8.18
N VAL A 131 9.64 -20.22 -7.05
CA VAL A 131 10.16 -19.85 -5.73
C VAL A 131 10.33 -21.12 -4.90
N LYS A 132 11.49 -21.26 -4.24
CA LYS A 132 11.77 -22.38 -3.34
C LYS A 132 11.79 -21.89 -1.91
N SER A 133 11.43 -22.78 -0.97
CA SER A 133 11.58 -22.52 0.45
C SER A 133 13.05 -22.31 0.81
N THR A 134 13.29 -21.50 1.84
CA THR A 134 14.59 -21.40 2.51
C THR A 134 14.62 -22.32 3.72
N LYS A 135 15.74 -22.33 4.46
CA LYS A 135 15.85 -23.10 5.72
C LYS A 135 14.79 -22.73 6.76
N THR A 136 14.35 -21.47 6.76
CA THR A 136 13.47 -20.92 7.80
C THR A 136 12.12 -20.45 7.28
N THR A 137 11.95 -20.35 5.96
CA THR A 137 10.77 -19.75 5.34
C THR A 137 10.20 -20.66 4.27
N LYS A 138 8.89 -20.93 4.34
CA LYS A 138 8.16 -21.69 3.33
C LYS A 138 8.13 -20.97 1.98
N ALA A 139 8.01 -21.70 0.87
CA ALA A 139 8.10 -21.15 -0.47
C ALA A 139 7.03 -20.07 -0.75
N SER A 140 5.82 -20.22 -0.20
CA SER A 140 4.73 -19.24 -0.31
C SER A 140 5.04 -17.87 0.30
N LYS A 141 6.02 -17.80 1.22
CA LYS A 141 6.43 -16.60 1.95
C LYS A 141 7.90 -16.24 1.73
N ALA A 142 8.58 -16.95 0.85
CA ALA A 142 10.00 -16.73 0.57
C ALA A 142 10.18 -15.65 -0.49
N ASN A 143 11.32 -14.97 -0.43
CA ASN A 143 11.79 -14.15 -1.53
C ASN A 143 12.34 -15.05 -2.63
N GLY A 144 12.24 -14.62 -3.89
CA GLY A 144 12.72 -15.40 -5.00
C GLY A 144 13.32 -14.57 -6.14
N GLY A 145 13.84 -15.30 -7.13
CA GLY A 145 14.55 -14.74 -8.26
C GLY A 145 16.04 -14.46 -7.97
N PRO A 146 16.76 -13.88 -8.94
CA PRO A 146 16.26 -13.48 -10.25
C PRO A 146 15.93 -14.67 -11.16
N ALA A 147 14.84 -14.57 -11.92
CA ALA A 147 14.46 -15.51 -12.97
C ALA A 147 14.18 -14.75 -14.27
N THR A 148 14.46 -15.38 -15.41
CA THR A 148 14.29 -14.76 -16.73
C THR A 148 13.08 -15.34 -17.46
N CYS A 149 12.26 -14.47 -18.04
CA CYS A 149 11.10 -14.81 -18.86
C CYS A 149 11.13 -13.95 -20.14
N GLY A 150 11.76 -14.46 -21.20
CA GLY A 150 12.04 -13.64 -22.39
C GLY A 150 12.96 -12.46 -22.04
N ASP A 151 12.55 -11.24 -22.38
CA ASP A 151 13.25 -9.99 -22.02
C ASP A 151 13.05 -9.58 -20.55
N PHE A 152 12.12 -10.23 -19.83
CA PHE A 152 11.80 -9.84 -18.47
C PHE A 152 12.68 -10.53 -17.44
N THR A 153 13.17 -9.78 -16.47
CA THR A 153 13.79 -10.31 -15.23
C THR A 153 12.79 -10.16 -14.09
N ILE A 154 12.52 -11.27 -13.39
CA ILE A 154 11.55 -11.36 -12.31
C ILE A 154 12.26 -11.62 -10.98
N THR A 155 11.95 -10.82 -9.97
CA THR A 155 12.23 -11.14 -8.56
C THR A 155 10.94 -10.99 -7.76
N SER A 156 10.92 -11.54 -6.54
CA SER A 156 9.77 -11.37 -5.65
C SER A 156 10.16 -11.19 -4.19
N GLY A 157 9.36 -10.42 -3.46
CA GLY A 157 9.44 -10.26 -2.02
C GLY A 157 8.09 -10.49 -1.35
N TRP A 158 8.06 -11.20 -0.22
CA TRP A 158 6.85 -11.36 0.59
C TRP A 158 6.92 -10.47 1.84
N SER A 159 5.78 -9.89 2.23
CA SER A 159 5.62 -9.11 3.45
C SER A 159 4.37 -9.55 4.21
N GLY A 160 4.53 -9.73 5.52
CA GLY A 160 3.45 -9.95 6.49
C GLY A 160 3.22 -8.76 7.42
N GLN A 161 3.72 -7.56 7.07
CA GLN A 161 3.77 -6.40 7.97
C GLN A 161 2.39 -5.93 8.47
N PHE A 162 1.30 -6.29 7.78
CA PHE A 162 -0.06 -5.89 8.11
C PHE A 162 -0.81 -6.92 8.99
N GLY A 163 -0.09 -7.89 9.57
CA GLY A 163 -0.64 -8.87 10.49
C GLY A 163 -0.86 -10.25 9.87
N ALA A 164 -1.28 -11.21 10.71
CA ALA A 164 -1.63 -12.54 10.29
C ALA A 164 -2.72 -12.47 9.20
N ASP A 165 -2.56 -13.27 8.14
CA ASP A 165 -3.48 -13.37 6.99
C ASP A 165 -3.61 -12.11 6.11
N LYS A 166 -2.79 -11.09 6.34
CA LYS A 166 -2.64 -9.91 5.46
C LYS A 166 -1.32 -9.93 4.68
N GLY A 167 -0.75 -11.13 4.52
CA GLY A 167 0.45 -11.35 3.74
C GLY A 167 0.22 -11.07 2.25
N PHE A 168 1.26 -10.55 1.60
CA PHE A 168 1.25 -10.32 0.17
C PHE A 168 2.65 -10.53 -0.41
N THR A 169 2.70 -10.88 -1.69
CA THR A 169 3.92 -10.96 -2.47
C THR A 169 3.91 -9.88 -3.54
N THR A 170 4.98 -9.10 -3.59
CA THR A 170 5.26 -8.16 -4.68
C THR A 170 6.26 -8.79 -5.63
N LEU A 171 5.95 -8.78 -6.92
CA LEU A 171 6.87 -9.10 -8.00
C LEU A 171 7.56 -7.81 -8.45
N SER A 172 8.84 -7.90 -8.80
CA SER A 172 9.55 -6.89 -9.58
C SER A 172 9.72 -7.46 -10.98
N VAL A 173 9.09 -6.82 -11.98
CA VAL A 173 9.14 -7.26 -13.38
C VAL A 173 9.86 -6.20 -14.18
N VAL A 174 11.12 -6.48 -14.52
CA VAL A 174 12.01 -5.55 -15.24
C VAL A 174 12.12 -5.97 -16.70
N SER A 175 11.83 -5.05 -17.63
CA SER A 175 12.25 -5.17 -19.03
C SER A 175 13.56 -4.41 -19.21
N LYS A 176 14.63 -5.13 -19.59
CA LYS A 176 15.92 -4.49 -19.85
C LYS A 176 15.89 -3.73 -21.18
N SER A 177 15.23 -4.29 -22.20
CA SER A 177 15.12 -3.63 -23.51
C SER A 177 14.35 -2.30 -23.43
N LYS A 178 13.25 -2.25 -22.68
CA LYS A 178 12.43 -1.03 -22.52
C LYS A 178 12.92 -0.10 -21.41
N LYS A 179 13.92 -0.52 -20.63
CA LYS A 179 14.33 0.14 -19.37
C LYS A 179 13.13 0.51 -18.51
N GLN A 180 12.27 -0.46 -18.24
CA GLN A 180 11.02 -0.25 -17.52
C GLN A 180 10.79 -1.32 -16.46
N ILE A 181 10.05 -0.96 -15.41
CA ILE A 181 9.71 -1.84 -14.30
C ILE A 181 8.26 -1.66 -13.86
N ILE A 182 7.59 -2.76 -13.51
CA ILE A 182 6.33 -2.73 -12.77
C ILE A 182 6.47 -3.52 -11.46
N TYR A 183 5.61 -3.20 -10.49
CA TYR A 183 5.55 -3.87 -9.19
C TYR A 183 4.19 -4.52 -8.90
N PRO A 184 3.82 -5.63 -9.58
CA PRO A 184 2.58 -6.34 -9.30
C PRO A 184 2.56 -6.90 -7.88
N ALA A 185 1.46 -6.69 -7.16
CA ALA A 185 1.31 -7.17 -5.80
C ALA A 185 0.04 -8.01 -5.65
N TYR A 186 0.18 -9.17 -5.01
CA TYR A 186 -0.90 -10.12 -4.81
C TYR A 186 -0.95 -10.56 -3.36
N THR A 187 -2.13 -10.51 -2.76
CA THR A 187 -2.37 -11.03 -1.41
C THR A 187 -2.31 -12.56 -1.39
N ASP A 188 -1.96 -13.14 -0.25
CA ASP A 188 -2.00 -14.59 -0.07
C ASP A 188 -3.40 -15.17 -0.33
N GLN A 189 -4.46 -14.38 -0.07
CA GLN A 189 -5.84 -14.76 -0.37
C GLN A 189 -6.12 -14.85 -1.87
N GLN A 190 -5.63 -13.90 -2.67
CA GLN A 190 -5.76 -13.94 -4.14
C GLN A 190 -5.03 -15.14 -4.74
N LEU A 191 -3.91 -15.55 -4.12
CA LEU A 191 -3.06 -16.64 -4.61
C LEU A 191 -3.46 -18.02 -4.08
N ALA A 192 -4.45 -18.08 -3.18
CA ALA A 192 -4.83 -19.32 -2.52
C ALA A 192 -5.41 -20.35 -3.49
N GLY A 193 -5.05 -21.61 -3.28
CA GLY A 193 -5.64 -22.74 -3.99
C GLY A 193 -5.27 -22.85 -5.48
N GLY A 194 -4.21 -22.17 -5.95
CA GLY A 194 -3.74 -22.31 -7.33
C GLY A 194 -4.69 -21.74 -8.38
N LYS A 195 -5.70 -20.96 -7.96
CA LYS A 195 -6.67 -20.38 -8.87
C LYS A 195 -6.04 -19.26 -9.68
N VAL A 196 -6.56 -19.07 -10.89
CA VAL A 196 -6.23 -17.90 -11.69
C VAL A 196 -6.84 -16.66 -11.03
N VAL A 197 -5.99 -15.70 -10.69
CA VAL A 197 -6.39 -14.39 -10.17
C VAL A 197 -7.27 -13.70 -11.22
N LYS A 198 -8.44 -13.21 -10.78
CA LYS A 198 -9.34 -12.44 -11.61
C LYS A 198 -9.78 -11.15 -10.90
N PRO A 199 -9.96 -10.04 -11.62
CA PRO A 199 -9.56 -9.85 -13.02
C PRO A 199 -8.03 -9.84 -13.18
N ASP A 200 -7.56 -9.93 -14.42
CA ASP A 200 -6.17 -9.60 -14.75
C ASP A 200 -5.85 -8.17 -14.29
N GLN A 201 -4.62 -7.94 -13.83
CA GLN A 201 -4.25 -6.67 -13.22
C GLN A 201 -3.30 -5.88 -14.11
N ALA A 202 -3.60 -4.60 -14.28
CA ALA A 202 -2.81 -3.66 -15.06
C ALA A 202 -2.00 -2.73 -14.16
N TYR A 203 -0.78 -2.42 -14.58
CA TYR A 203 0.19 -1.65 -13.83
C TYR A 203 0.87 -0.65 -14.75
N ALA A 204 0.96 0.60 -14.30
CA ALA A 204 1.73 1.61 -15.02
C ALA A 204 3.24 1.36 -14.79
N PRO A 205 4.04 1.19 -15.85
CA PRO A 205 5.49 1.01 -15.72
C PRO A 205 6.17 2.30 -15.27
N ALA A 206 7.22 2.14 -14.47
CA ALA A 206 8.19 3.19 -14.19
C ALA A 206 9.40 3.05 -15.13
N SER A 207 10.01 4.17 -15.49
CA SER A 207 11.25 4.23 -16.25
C SER A 207 12.44 3.93 -15.33
N LEU A 208 13.38 3.14 -15.84
CA LEU A 208 14.70 2.92 -15.24
C LEU A 208 15.73 3.84 -15.92
N PRO A 209 16.77 4.30 -15.20
CA PRO A 209 17.85 5.12 -15.76
C PRO A 209 18.58 4.50 -16.98
#